data_AF-A0A8C3LVJ4-F1
#
_entry.id   AF-A0A8C3LVJ4-F1
#
_cell.length_a   1.000
_cell.length_b   1.000
_cell.length_c   1.000
_cell.angle_alpha   90.00
_cell.angle_beta   90.00
_cell.angle_gamma   90.00
#
_symmetry.space_group_name_H-M   'P 1'
#
loop_
_entity.id
_entity.type
_entity.pdbx_description
1 polymer ?
#
loop_
_entity_poly.entity_id
_entity_poly.type
_entity_poly.pdbx_seq_one_letter_code
_entity_poly.pdbx_strand_id
1 'polypeptide(L)' 'MKRQPAPRGTRLVLLALLAWLPTRSVLADSLEDEAKNNITIFTRILDRLLDGYDNRLRPGLGDSITEVFTN' A
#
# COMPACT_ATOMS: atom_id res chain seq x y z
N MET A 1 -32.97 8.87 -42.31
CA MET A 1 -32.11 8.78 -41.11
C MET A 1 -30.65 8.91 -41.53
N LYS A 2 -30.04 10.10 -41.38
CA LYS A 2 -28.65 10.36 -41.82
C LYS A 2 -27.68 9.90 -40.73
N ARG A 3 -26.91 8.84 -40.99
CA ARG A 3 -25.80 8.43 -40.14
C ARG A 3 -24.61 9.34 -40.46
N GLN A 4 -24.33 10.31 -39.58
CA GLN A 4 -23.11 11.10 -39.67
C GLN A 4 -21.91 10.20 -39.32
N PRO A 5 -20.89 10.08 -40.19
CA PRO A 5 -19.68 9.37 -39.83
C PRO A 5 -18.94 10.18 -38.76
N ALA A 6 -18.54 9.51 -37.68
CA ALA A 6 -17.80 10.14 -36.59
C ALA A 6 -16.57 10.92 -37.13
N PRO A 7 -16.25 12.10 -36.58
CA PRO A 7 -15.09 12.87 -37.02
C PRO A 7 -13.83 12.00 -36.95
N ARG A 8 -12.99 12.04 -37.99
CA ARG A 8 -11.74 11.25 -38.05
C ARG A 8 -10.84 11.47 -36.82
N GLY A 9 -10.89 12.67 -36.24
CA GLY A 9 -10.21 13.01 -34.99
C GLY A 9 -10.69 12.21 -33.78
N THR A 10 -11.99 11.91 -33.69
CA THR A 10 -12.57 11.13 -32.59
C THR A 10 -12.03 9.69 -32.59
N ARG A 11 -11.79 9.11 -33.77
CA ARG A 11 -11.24 7.75 -33.89
C ARG A 11 -9.77 7.68 -33.45
N LEU A 12 -8.98 8.70 -33.75
CA LEU A 12 -7.59 8.80 -33.29
C LEU A 12 -7.50 9.01 -31.78
N VAL A 13 -8.37 9.87 -31.22
CA VAL A 13 -8.46 10.08 -29.77
C VAL A 13 -8.89 8.80 -29.05
N LEU A 14 -9.87 8.06 -29.60
CA LEU A 14 -10.31 6.78 -29.03
C LEU A 14 -9.20 5.72 -29.05
N LEU A 15 -8.43 5.64 -30.14
CA LEU A 15 -7.28 4.72 -30.25
C LEU A 15 -6.14 5.12 -29.30
N ALA A 16 -5.87 6.41 -29.15
CA ALA A 16 -4.89 6.91 -28.18
C ALA A 16 -5.30 6.62 -26.74
N LEU A 17 -6.59 6.81 -26.40
CA LEU A 17 -7.15 6.42 -25.11
C LEU A 17 -7.01 4.92 -24.87
N LEU A 18 -7.47 4.08 -25.81
CA LEU A 18 -7.37 2.62 -25.72
C LEU A 18 -5.91 2.13 -25.56
N ALA A 19 -4.95 2.81 -26.21
CA ALA A 19 -3.53 2.50 -26.07
C ALA A 19 -2.92 2.93 -24.71
N TRP A 20 -3.51 3.93 -24.04
CA TRP A 20 -3.07 4.43 -22.72
C TRP A 20 -3.74 3.69 -21.55
N LEU A 21 -4.90 3.05 -21.75
CA LEU A 21 -5.56 2.24 -20.73
C LEU A 21 -4.66 1.14 -20.10
N PRO A 22 -3.95 0.29 -20.88
CA PRO A 22 -3.17 -0.81 -20.31
C PRO A 22 -1.94 -0.33 -19.50
N THR A 23 -1.29 0.76 -19.92
CA THR A 23 -0.11 1.28 -19.20
C THR A 23 -0.48 1.88 -17.84
N ARG A 24 -1.71 2.40 -17.69
CA ARG A 24 -2.22 2.89 -16.41
C ARG A 24 -2.54 1.75 -15.43
N SER A 25 -3.03 0.61 -15.92
CA SER A 25 -3.33 -0.56 -15.07
C SER A 25 -2.07 -1.14 -14.42
N VAL A 26 -1.01 -1.33 -15.20
CA VAL A 26 0.26 -1.89 -14.71
C VAL A 26 0.91 -1.00 -13.64
N LEU A 27 0.82 0.32 -13.78
CA LEU A 27 1.31 1.26 -12.77
C LEU A 27 0.49 1.16 -11.47
N ALA A 28 -0.84 1.10 -11.59
CA ALA A 28 -1.73 0.96 -10.44
C ALA A 28 -1.49 -0.35 -9.67
N ASP A 29 -1.32 -1.47 -10.38
CA ASP A 29 -0.99 -2.77 -9.79
C ASP A 29 0.35 -2.74 -9.05
N SER A 30 1.38 -2.11 -9.64
CA SER A 30 2.71 -1.97 -9.00
C SER A 30 2.65 -1.19 -7.68
N LEU A 31 1.86 -0.13 -7.61
CA LEU A 31 1.70 0.67 -6.38
C LEU A 31 0.91 -0.12 -5.34
N GLU A 32 -0.16 -0.78 -5.76
CA GLU A 32 -0.99 -1.59 -4.87
C GLU A 32 -0.20 -2.77 -4.27
N ASP A 33 0.65 -3.41 -5.06
CA ASP A 33 1.52 -4.51 -4.60
C ASP A 33 2.59 -4.02 -3.61
N GLU A 34 3.19 -2.85 -3.83
CA GLU A 34 4.12 -2.24 -2.88
C GLU A 34 3.42 -1.90 -1.56
N ALA A 35 2.21 -1.33 -1.61
CA ALA A 35 1.42 -1.04 -0.42
C ALA A 35 1.02 -2.32 0.35
N LYS A 36 0.59 -3.37 -0.36
CA LYS A 36 0.27 -4.68 0.24
C LYS A 36 1.49 -5.33 0.87
N ASN A 37 2.65 -5.26 0.23
CA ASN A 37 3.91 -5.74 0.78
C ASN A 37 4.24 -5.01 2.09
N ASN A 38 4.19 -3.68 2.08
CA ASN A 38 4.43 -2.87 3.28
C ASN A 38 3.51 -3.27 4.43
N ILE A 39 2.20 -3.42 4.18
CA ILE A 39 1.23 -3.89 5.18
C ILE A 39 1.60 -5.28 5.73
N THR A 40 2.01 -6.21 4.86
CA THR A 40 2.44 -7.56 5.26
C THR A 40 3.70 -7.51 6.13
N ILE A 41 4.64 -6.62 5.82
CA ILE A 41 5.85 -6.43 6.62
C ILE A 41 5.49 -5.88 8.00
N PHE A 42 4.64 -4.85 8.07
CA PHE A 42 4.24 -4.26 9.35
C PHE A 42 3.48 -5.25 10.24
N THR A 43 2.53 -5.99 9.68
CA THR A 43 1.79 -7.01 10.43
C THR A 43 2.71 -8.10 10.97
N ARG A 44 3.66 -8.59 10.16
CA ARG A 44 4.67 -9.55 10.63
C ARG A 44 5.57 -8.99 11.74
N ILE A 45 5.89 -7.70 11.72
CA ILE A 45 6.66 -7.06 12.80
C ILE A 45 5.83 -7.02 14.09
N LEU A 46 4.56 -6.63 14.00
CA LEU A 46 3.65 -6.57 15.14
C LEU A 46 3.47 -7.96 15.77
N ASP A 47 3.24 -8.98 14.96
CA ASP A 47 3.10 -10.36 15.45
C ASP A 47 4.35 -10.79 16.25
N ARG A 48 5.55 -10.49 15.74
CA ARG A 48 6.82 -10.81 16.41
C ARG A 48 7.09 -9.99 17.66
N LEU A 49 6.58 -8.76 17.73
CA LEU A 49 6.70 -7.93 18.93
C LEU A 49 5.76 -8.40 20.05
N LEU A 50 4.62 -8.98 19.69
CA LEU A 50 3.64 -9.49 20.63
C LEU A 50 3.92 -10.94 21.04
N ASP A 51 4.57 -11.73 20.18
CA ASP A 51 4.97 -13.10 20.48
C ASP A 51 5.95 -13.14 21.66
N GLY A 52 5.52 -13.75 22.77
CA GLY A 52 6.30 -13.87 24.00
C GLY A 52 6.41 -12.59 24.85
N TYR A 53 5.72 -11.50 24.48
CA TYR A 53 5.70 -10.28 25.30
C TYR A 53 4.70 -10.41 26.45
N ASP A 54 5.18 -10.27 27.69
CA ASP A 54 4.33 -10.26 28.90
C ASP A 54 4.26 -8.85 29.49
N ASN A 55 3.13 -8.17 29.29
CA ASN A 55 2.87 -6.80 29.76
C ASN A 55 2.91 -6.65 31.30
N ARG A 56 2.91 -7.75 32.04
CA ARG A 56 2.94 -7.74 33.50
C ARG A 56 4.36 -7.55 34.03
N LEU A 57 5.37 -7.80 33.19
CA LEU A 57 6.77 -7.69 33.55
C LEU A 57 7.30 -6.35 33.08
N ARG A 58 7.98 -5.61 33.97
CA ARG A 58 8.74 -4.44 33.53
C ARG A 58 10.05 -4.85 32.86
N PRO A 59 10.61 -4.01 31.98
CA PRO A 59 11.96 -4.22 31.48
C PRO A 59 12.98 -4.29 32.63
N GLY A 60 13.88 -5.28 32.61
CA GLY A 60 14.94 -5.42 33.62
C GLY A 60 14.46 -5.91 35.00
N LEU A 61 13.31 -6.60 35.08
CA LEU A 61 12.80 -7.13 36.34
C LEU A 61 13.82 -8.06 37.03
N GLY A 62 14.32 -7.65 38.20
CA GLY A 62 15.31 -8.39 38.99
C GLY A 62 16.74 -7.87 38.87
N ASP A 63 17.05 -7.09 37.84
CA ASP A 63 18.39 -6.56 37.58
C ASP A 63 18.48 -5.05 37.85
N SER A 64 17.63 -4.25 37.19
CA SER A 64 17.74 -2.80 37.17
C SER A 64 16.41 -2.09 37.41
N ILE A 65 16.51 -0.82 37.80
CA ILE A 65 15.36 0.09 37.93
C ILE A 65 15.11 0.71 36.55
N THR A 66 13.86 0.71 36.12
CA THR A 66 13.44 1.42 34.91
C THR A 66 13.20 2.89 35.25
N GLU A 67 13.93 3.80 34.63
CA GLU A 67 13.71 5.24 34.74
C GLU A 67 12.63 5.69 33.75
N VAL A 68 11.66 6.45 34.25
CA VAL A 68 10.56 7.01 33.45
C VAL A 68 10.64 8.52 33.54
N PHE A 69 10.99 9.17 32.44
CA PHE A 69 11.04 10.62 32.35
C PHE A 69 9.63 11.18 32.13
N THR A 70 9.19 12.03 33.05
CA THR A 70 7.92 12.76 32.95
C THR A 70 8.21 14.25 32.78
N ASN A 71 7.40 14.95 31.98
CA ASN A 71 7.48 16.39 31.75
C ASN A 71 6.65 17.19 32.76
#